data_AF-K4PF05-F1
#
_entry.id   AF-K4PF05-F1
#
_cell.length_a   1.000
_cell.length_b   1.000
_cell.length_c   1.000
_cell.angle_alpha   90.00
_cell.angle_beta   90.00
_cell.angle_gamma   90.00
#
_symmetry.space_group_name_H-M   'P 1'
#
loop_
_entity.id
_entity.type
_entity.pdbx_description
1 polymer ?
#
loop_
_entity_poly.entity_id
_entity_poly.type
_entity_poly.pdbx_seq_one_letter_code
_entity_poly.pdbx_strand_id
1 'polypeptide(L)'
;MVELGADVYFFDERPFSSVYRKALLKLNPNVFSKSTEKYFDLIFNNVSDICFDYVFFLKCETPTLKVLRKYRAYFKNAKFCLYMWDSISNVKNIEKKLIYFDIISSFDKKDSEERGFNFRPLFYSDEYAKPYKKQFYKYDICSFGTIHSDRYSILTKFVNYSKKNNLKFYFFNFLQGKFMFYFYKIVKKDFLKANISEFSFVKKNSQEIIKTILDSKVVLDIQHPNQTGLTMRTIEMIGLNKKIITTNNSIVNYDFYNKNNILIIDRHN
;
A
#
# COMPACT_ATOMS: atom_id res chain seq x y z
N MET A 1 -14.59 -7.70 -11.85
CA MET A 1 -15.67 -6.84 -12.40
C MET A 1 -16.17 -7.42 -13.71
N VAL A 2 -15.32 -7.59 -14.72
CA VAL A 2 -15.71 -8.29 -15.97
C VAL A 2 -16.21 -9.71 -15.71
N GLU A 3 -15.50 -10.48 -14.89
CA GLU A 3 -15.95 -11.82 -14.44
C GLU A 3 -17.28 -11.82 -13.67
N LEU A 4 -17.70 -10.66 -13.17
CA LEU A 4 -18.99 -10.46 -12.50
C LEU A 4 -20.05 -9.85 -13.43
N GLY A 5 -19.79 -9.78 -14.74
CA GLY A 5 -20.72 -9.32 -15.77
C GLY A 5 -20.69 -7.81 -16.08
N ALA A 6 -19.71 -7.05 -15.59
CA ALA A 6 -19.61 -5.62 -15.88
C ALA A 6 -18.78 -5.34 -17.15
N ASP A 7 -19.22 -4.36 -17.96
CA ASP A 7 -18.40 -3.77 -19.01
C ASP A 7 -17.43 -2.75 -18.41
N VAL A 8 -16.12 -2.97 -18.59
CA VAL A 8 -15.09 -2.21 -17.86
C VAL A 8 -14.09 -1.56 -18.82
N TYR A 9 -13.91 -0.25 -18.65
CA TYR A 9 -12.84 0.52 -19.27
C TYR A 9 -11.81 0.88 -18.21
N PHE A 10 -10.61 0.31 -18.34
CA PHE A 10 -9.54 0.49 -17.35
C PHE A 10 -8.45 1.43 -17.85
N PHE A 11 -8.09 2.40 -17.02
CA PHE A 11 -6.98 3.32 -17.24
C PHE A 11 -6.14 3.44 -15.97
N ASP A 12 -4.81 3.50 -16.11
CA ASP A 12 -3.93 3.81 -14.97
C ASP A 12 -4.08 5.30 -14.63
N GLU A 13 -4.41 5.66 -13.39
CA GLU A 13 -4.53 7.08 -13.03
C GLU A 13 -3.21 7.85 -13.23
N ARG A 14 -2.06 7.15 -13.31
CA ARG A 14 -0.73 7.75 -13.35
C ARG A 14 -0.30 7.99 -14.79
N PRO A 15 -0.09 9.26 -15.19
CA PRO A 15 0.40 9.60 -16.53
C PRO A 15 1.89 9.27 -16.75
N PHE A 16 2.63 8.84 -15.71
CA PHE A 16 4.07 8.62 -15.77
C PHE A 16 4.52 7.28 -15.17
N SER A 17 5.38 6.56 -15.88
CA SER A 17 6.02 5.33 -15.42
C SER A 17 7.34 5.58 -14.65
N SER A 18 8.02 6.69 -14.91
CA SER A 18 9.34 7.04 -14.35
C SER A 18 9.35 7.17 -12.82
N VAL A 19 10.33 6.55 -12.17
CA VAL A 19 10.53 6.58 -10.71
C VAL A 19 10.75 8.01 -10.19
N TYR A 20 11.52 8.83 -10.91
CA TYR A 20 11.80 10.22 -10.51
C TYR A 20 10.54 11.09 -10.57
N ARG A 21 9.73 10.94 -11.62
CA ARG A 21 8.46 11.68 -11.74
C ARG A 21 7.47 11.28 -10.64
N LYS A 22 7.45 9.99 -10.25
CA LYS A 22 6.67 9.50 -9.11
C LYS A 22 7.10 10.16 -7.79
N ALA A 23 8.40 10.28 -7.54
CA ALA A 23 8.90 10.95 -6.35
C ALA A 23 8.49 12.44 -6.32
N LEU A 24 8.59 13.13 -7.46
CA LEU A 24 8.18 14.54 -7.58
C LEU A 24 6.66 14.75 -7.37
N LEU A 25 5.80 13.86 -7.87
CA LEU A 25 4.35 13.92 -7.62
C LEU A 25 4.01 13.83 -6.13
N LYS A 26 4.74 12.98 -5.38
CA LYS A 26 4.58 12.90 -3.92
C LYS A 26 5.01 14.18 -3.20
N LEU A 27 5.99 14.91 -3.73
CA LEU A 27 6.45 16.17 -3.15
C LEU A 27 5.49 17.31 -3.48
N ASN A 28 5.12 17.44 -4.75
CA ASN A 28 4.17 18.43 -5.21
C ASN A 28 3.33 17.86 -6.38
N PRO A 29 2.04 17.52 -6.14
CA PRO A 29 1.18 16.92 -7.17
C PRO A 29 0.92 17.88 -8.35
N ASN A 30 1.15 19.18 -8.19
CA ASN A 30 0.89 20.18 -9.23
C ASN A 30 2.05 20.33 -10.24
N VAL A 31 3.23 19.75 -9.99
CA VAL A 31 4.42 19.89 -10.87
C VAL A 31 4.14 19.43 -12.29
N PHE A 32 3.24 18.46 -12.45
CA PHE A 32 2.87 17.90 -13.75
C PHE A 32 1.39 18.10 -14.09
N SER A 33 0.74 19.13 -13.55
CA SER A 33 -0.69 19.38 -13.76
C SER A 33 -1.06 19.42 -15.23
N LYS A 34 -0.35 20.19 -16.07
CA LYS A 34 -0.61 20.29 -17.52
C LYS A 34 -0.49 18.93 -18.24
N SER A 35 0.53 18.14 -17.92
CA SER A 35 0.73 16.84 -18.56
C SER A 35 -0.28 15.80 -18.04
N THR A 36 -0.71 15.92 -16.79
CA THR A 36 -1.76 15.09 -16.20
C THR A 36 -3.10 15.41 -16.85
N GLU A 37 -3.45 16.69 -16.98
CA GLU A 37 -4.67 17.13 -17.67
C GLU A 37 -4.71 16.63 -19.11
N LYS A 38 -3.62 16.78 -19.88
CA LYS A 38 -3.52 16.23 -21.25
C LYS A 38 -3.76 14.71 -21.29
N TYR A 39 -3.22 13.96 -20.34
CA TYR A 39 -3.43 12.51 -20.26
C TYR A 39 -4.91 12.17 -20.01
N PHE A 40 -5.56 12.85 -19.08
CA PHE A 40 -6.98 12.66 -18.81
C PHE A 40 -7.87 13.20 -19.95
N ASP A 41 -7.43 14.19 -20.72
CA ASP A 41 -8.15 14.61 -21.93
C ASP A 41 -8.10 13.54 -23.03
N LEU A 42 -6.99 12.82 -23.18
CA LEU A 42 -6.90 11.68 -24.10
C LEU A 42 -7.82 10.54 -23.67
N ILE A 43 -7.85 10.19 -22.38
CA ILE A 43 -8.80 9.21 -21.84
C ILE A 43 -10.23 9.65 -22.14
N PHE A 44 -10.56 10.91 -21.82
CA PHE A 44 -11.89 11.46 -22.02
C PHE A 44 -12.36 11.33 -23.46
N ASN A 45 -11.51 11.66 -24.44
CA ASN A 45 -11.86 11.54 -25.85
C ASN A 45 -12.10 10.08 -26.31
N ASN A 46 -11.51 9.10 -25.63
CA ASN A 46 -11.72 7.69 -25.95
C ASN A 46 -13.03 7.12 -25.37
N VAL A 47 -13.63 7.80 -24.37
CA VAL A 47 -14.76 7.26 -23.61
C VAL A 47 -15.93 8.24 -23.50
N SER A 48 -15.88 9.38 -24.18
CA SER A 48 -16.92 10.42 -24.12
C SER A 48 -18.27 9.92 -24.63
N ASP A 49 -18.26 9.01 -25.60
CA ASP A 49 -19.51 8.51 -26.20
C ASP A 49 -20.13 7.36 -25.38
N ILE A 50 -19.52 7.00 -24.24
CA ILE A 50 -19.97 5.91 -23.40
C ILE A 50 -20.82 6.44 -22.24
N CYS A 51 -22.00 5.85 -22.05
CA CYS A 51 -22.86 6.10 -20.90
C CYS A 51 -22.45 5.20 -19.73
N PHE A 52 -21.65 5.71 -18.81
CA PHE A 52 -21.26 4.98 -17.61
C PHE A 52 -22.33 5.02 -16.52
N ASP A 53 -22.59 3.88 -15.88
CA ASP A 53 -23.30 3.82 -14.60
C ASP A 53 -22.41 4.25 -13.43
N TYR A 54 -21.10 3.96 -13.53
CA TYR A 54 -20.12 4.22 -12.50
C TYR A 54 -18.82 4.77 -13.07
N VAL A 55 -18.25 5.78 -12.41
CA VAL A 55 -16.87 6.23 -12.62
C VAL A 55 -16.10 5.98 -11.33
N PHE A 56 -15.15 5.05 -11.38
CA PHE A 56 -14.43 4.58 -10.19
C PHE A 56 -12.98 5.06 -10.17
N PHE A 57 -12.59 5.70 -9.06
CA PHE A 57 -11.21 6.09 -8.80
C PHE A 57 -10.64 5.30 -7.63
N LEU A 58 -9.47 4.70 -7.86
CA LEU A 58 -8.63 4.14 -6.82
C LEU A 58 -7.70 5.23 -6.31
N LYS A 59 -7.81 5.63 -5.03
CA LYS A 59 -6.98 6.64 -4.35
C LYS A 59 -7.11 8.09 -4.86
N CYS A 60 -7.30 8.30 -6.16
CA CYS A 60 -7.42 9.62 -6.80
C CYS A 60 -6.22 10.55 -6.49
N GLU A 61 -5.00 10.02 -6.54
CA GLU A 61 -3.79 10.76 -6.18
C GLU A 61 -3.44 11.82 -7.25
N THR A 62 -3.46 11.41 -8.52
CA THR A 62 -2.99 12.22 -9.66
C THR A 62 -4.02 13.14 -10.30
N PRO A 63 -5.34 12.83 -10.41
CA PRO A 63 -6.28 13.70 -11.10
C PRO A 63 -6.30 15.12 -10.49
N THR A 64 -6.30 16.15 -11.34
CA THR A 64 -6.42 17.54 -10.88
C THR A 64 -7.89 17.88 -10.60
N LEU A 65 -8.14 18.96 -9.84
CA LEU A 65 -9.51 19.46 -9.63
C LEU A 65 -10.21 19.80 -10.96
N LYS A 66 -9.44 20.27 -11.96
CA LYS A 66 -9.96 20.56 -13.30
C LYS A 66 -10.41 19.29 -14.02
N VAL A 67 -9.65 18.19 -13.92
CA VAL A 67 -10.05 16.89 -14.45
C VAL A 67 -11.34 16.41 -13.78
N LEU A 68 -11.37 16.38 -12.45
CA LEU A 68 -12.55 15.90 -11.71
C LEU A 68 -13.80 16.71 -12.02
N ARG A 69 -13.68 18.06 -12.07
CA ARG A 69 -14.79 18.94 -12.45
C ARG A 69 -15.29 18.67 -13.87
N LYS A 70 -14.39 18.49 -14.85
CA LYS A 70 -14.75 18.16 -16.25
C LYS A 70 -15.50 16.83 -16.30
N TYR A 71 -14.94 15.79 -15.69
CA TYR A 71 -15.52 14.45 -15.72
C TYR A 71 -16.88 14.41 -15.03
N ARG A 72 -17.00 15.04 -13.84
CA ARG A 72 -18.26 15.10 -13.10
C ARG A 72 -19.36 15.86 -13.85
N ALA A 73 -19.00 16.95 -14.53
CA ALA A 73 -19.96 17.72 -15.33
C ALA A 73 -20.46 16.95 -16.56
N TYR A 74 -19.59 16.13 -17.16
CA TYR A 74 -19.91 15.41 -18.38
C TYR A 74 -20.65 14.08 -18.12
N PHE A 75 -20.11 13.24 -17.23
CA PHE A 75 -20.71 11.95 -16.85
C PHE A 75 -21.75 12.10 -15.73
N LYS A 76 -22.71 13.02 -15.93
CA LYS A 76 -23.68 13.43 -14.89
C LYS A 76 -24.61 12.32 -14.38
N ASN A 77 -24.83 11.29 -15.19
CA ASN A 77 -25.68 10.15 -14.83
C ASN A 77 -24.91 9.06 -14.08
N ALA A 78 -23.57 9.09 -14.13
CA ALA A 78 -22.73 8.10 -13.49
C ALA A 78 -22.56 8.41 -11.99
N LYS A 79 -22.54 7.36 -11.17
CA LYS A 79 -22.11 7.46 -9.77
C LYS A 79 -20.58 7.52 -9.70
N PHE A 80 -20.06 8.56 -9.07
CA PHE A 80 -18.63 8.73 -8.86
C PHE A 80 -18.23 8.05 -7.56
N CYS A 81 -17.40 7.02 -7.67
CA CYS A 81 -16.96 6.19 -6.55
C CYS A 81 -15.47 6.40 -6.30
N LEU A 82 -15.10 6.70 -5.05
CA LEU A 82 -13.72 6.77 -4.59
C LEU A 82 -13.47 5.65 -3.59
N TYR A 83 -12.48 4.82 -3.84
CA TYR A 83 -11.91 3.94 -2.82
C TYR A 83 -10.52 4.42 -2.44
N MET A 84 -10.40 4.93 -1.23
CA MET A 84 -9.13 5.31 -0.63
C MET A 84 -8.33 4.05 -0.30
N TRP A 85 -7.31 3.77 -1.12
CA TRP A 85 -6.36 2.66 -0.92
C TRP A 85 -5.13 3.08 -0.08
N ASP A 86 -5.11 4.30 0.44
CA ASP A 86 -4.06 4.83 1.30
C ASP A 86 -4.73 5.72 2.34
N SER A 87 -4.15 5.85 3.53
CA SER A 87 -4.72 6.70 4.57
C SER A 87 -4.81 8.14 4.05
N ILE A 88 -5.86 8.86 4.41
CA ILE A 88 -6.10 10.23 3.94
C ILE A 88 -4.89 11.14 4.21
N SER A 89 -4.25 10.95 5.37
CA SER A 89 -3.03 11.66 5.79
C SER A 89 -1.85 11.51 4.82
N ASN A 90 -1.82 10.44 4.02
CA ASN A 90 -0.76 10.17 3.05
C ASN A 90 -1.04 10.75 1.65
N VAL A 91 -2.28 11.19 1.37
CA VAL A 91 -2.69 11.66 0.03
C VAL A 91 -2.88 13.17 0.03
N LYS A 92 -1.89 13.88 -0.54
CA LYS A 92 -1.92 15.35 -0.61
C LYS A 92 -3.14 15.86 -1.39
N ASN A 93 -3.80 16.88 -0.85
CA ASN A 93 -4.94 17.57 -1.43
C ASN A 93 -6.19 16.71 -1.67
N ILE A 94 -6.27 15.48 -1.13
CA ILE A 94 -7.42 14.61 -1.36
C ILE A 94 -8.73 15.22 -0.82
N GLU A 95 -8.68 15.92 0.30
CA GLU A 95 -9.84 16.59 0.92
C GLU A 95 -10.56 17.52 -0.05
N LYS A 96 -9.82 18.24 -0.90
CA LYS A 96 -10.39 19.15 -1.92
C LYS A 96 -11.08 18.41 -3.07
N LYS A 97 -10.82 17.11 -3.22
CA LYS A 97 -11.33 16.26 -4.31
C LYS A 97 -12.57 15.48 -3.89
N LEU A 98 -12.81 15.28 -2.59
CA LEU A 98 -13.90 14.45 -2.07
C LEU A 98 -15.28 14.90 -2.56
N ILE A 99 -15.48 16.22 -2.73
CA ILE A 99 -16.74 16.82 -3.18
C ILE A 99 -17.23 16.33 -4.56
N TYR A 100 -16.37 15.68 -5.36
CA TYR A 100 -16.72 15.19 -6.68
C TYR A 100 -17.24 13.74 -6.68
N PHE A 101 -17.33 13.11 -5.51
CA PHE A 101 -17.70 11.70 -5.37
C PHE A 101 -19.01 11.52 -4.62
N ASP A 102 -19.85 10.61 -5.12
CA ASP A 102 -21.11 10.22 -4.48
C ASP A 102 -20.89 9.15 -3.40
N ILE A 103 -19.94 8.24 -3.65
CA ILE A 103 -19.63 7.13 -2.76
C ILE A 103 -18.15 7.20 -2.44
N ILE A 104 -17.83 7.40 -1.16
CA ILE A 104 -16.46 7.38 -0.66
C ILE A 104 -16.32 6.19 0.28
N SER A 105 -15.31 5.37 0.02
CA SER A 105 -14.94 4.23 0.86
C SER A 105 -13.47 4.30 1.25
N SER A 106 -13.10 3.76 2.41
CA SER A 106 -11.71 3.68 2.86
C SER A 106 -11.42 2.35 3.53
N PHE A 107 -10.19 1.84 3.33
CA PHE A 107 -9.69 0.69 4.09
C PHE A 107 -9.25 1.04 5.51
N ASP A 108 -9.05 2.33 5.77
CA ASP A 108 -8.64 2.82 7.06
C ASP A 108 -9.88 3.07 7.92
N LYS A 109 -10.03 2.28 8.99
CA LYS A 109 -11.19 2.32 9.88
C LYS A 109 -11.32 3.70 10.53
N LYS A 110 -10.21 4.28 10.96
CA LYS A 110 -10.18 5.59 11.60
C LYS A 110 -10.63 6.69 10.63
N ASP A 111 -10.08 6.71 9.41
CA ASP A 111 -10.50 7.68 8.40
C ASP A 111 -12.00 7.55 8.07
N SER A 112 -12.51 6.30 8.07
CA SER A 112 -13.92 6.02 7.81
C SER A 112 -14.83 6.58 8.89
N GLU A 113 -14.49 6.33 10.17
CA GLU A 113 -15.25 6.82 11.33
C GLU A 113 -15.22 8.35 11.43
N GLU A 114 -14.03 8.96 11.28
CA GLU A 114 -13.87 10.42 11.44
C GLU A 114 -14.56 11.23 10.34
N ARG A 115 -14.73 10.67 9.13
CA ARG A 115 -15.25 11.38 7.95
C ARG A 115 -16.60 10.86 7.46
N GLY A 116 -17.16 9.83 8.11
CA GLY A 116 -18.38 9.17 7.67
C GLY A 116 -18.24 8.46 6.32
N PHE A 117 -17.04 7.98 5.98
CA PHE A 117 -16.87 7.16 4.77
C PHE A 117 -17.31 5.73 5.01
N ASN A 118 -17.64 5.02 3.94
CA ASN A 118 -17.90 3.59 4.02
C ASN A 118 -16.60 2.84 4.36
N PHE A 119 -16.57 2.19 5.52
CA PHE A 119 -15.45 1.33 5.86
C PHE A 119 -15.46 0.08 4.98
N ARG A 120 -14.40 -0.10 4.18
CA ARG A 120 -14.22 -1.25 3.29
C ARG A 120 -12.81 -1.80 3.48
N PRO A 121 -12.61 -2.86 4.27
CA PRO A 121 -11.27 -3.37 4.54
C PRO A 121 -10.58 -3.88 3.27
N LEU A 122 -9.26 -4.00 3.34
CA LEU A 122 -8.46 -4.65 2.31
C LEU A 122 -8.82 -6.13 2.18
N PHE A 123 -8.36 -6.75 1.10
CA PHE A 123 -8.60 -8.14 0.77
C PHE A 123 -7.28 -8.81 0.34
N TYR A 124 -7.25 -10.14 0.31
CA TYR A 124 -6.14 -10.90 -0.25
C TYR A 124 -6.60 -11.65 -1.51
N SER A 125 -5.67 -11.96 -2.41
CA SER A 125 -5.91 -12.78 -3.61
C SER A 125 -5.94 -14.28 -3.26
N ASP A 126 -6.54 -15.09 -4.13
CA ASP A 126 -6.72 -16.54 -3.92
C ASP A 126 -5.41 -17.32 -3.68
N GLU A 127 -4.27 -16.78 -4.14
CA GLU A 127 -2.94 -17.34 -3.85
C GLU A 127 -2.62 -17.34 -2.34
N TYR A 128 -3.24 -16.46 -1.56
CA TYR A 128 -3.16 -16.41 -0.10
C TYR A 128 -4.28 -17.18 0.60
N ALA A 129 -5.27 -17.72 -0.11
CA ALA A 129 -6.39 -18.46 0.48
C ALA A 129 -6.11 -19.96 0.72
N LYS A 130 -4.86 -20.40 0.49
CA LYS A 130 -4.51 -21.83 0.54
C LYS A 130 -4.10 -22.23 1.95
N PRO A 131 -4.81 -23.16 2.61
CA PRO A 131 -4.41 -23.64 3.93
C PRO A 131 -3.04 -24.31 3.82
N TYR A 132 -2.08 -23.86 4.63
CA TYR A 132 -0.71 -24.39 4.59
C TYR A 132 -0.24 -24.82 5.97
N LYS A 133 -0.09 -26.13 6.16
CA LYS A 133 0.60 -26.71 7.32
C LYS A 133 1.98 -27.18 6.89
N LYS A 134 3.02 -26.59 7.47
CA LYS A 134 4.42 -27.00 7.29
C LYS A 134 4.94 -27.65 8.56
N GLN A 135 5.68 -28.73 8.40
CA GLN A 135 6.36 -29.39 9.52
C GLN A 135 7.71 -28.73 9.85
N PHE A 136 8.43 -28.23 8.83
CA PHE A 136 9.77 -27.65 9.00
C PHE A 136 9.87 -26.26 8.38
N TYR A 137 10.33 -25.28 9.16
CA TYR A 137 10.52 -23.90 8.69
C TYR A 137 12.00 -23.60 8.45
N LYS A 138 12.29 -22.92 7.35
CA LYS A 138 13.65 -22.45 7.03
C LYS A 138 14.01 -21.22 7.86
N TYR A 139 13.02 -20.37 8.13
CA TYR A 139 13.17 -19.11 8.84
C TYR A 139 12.23 -19.06 10.05
N ASP A 140 12.69 -18.43 11.12
CA ASP A 140 11.83 -18.13 12.27
C ASP A 140 10.96 -16.91 11.96
N ILE A 141 11.54 -15.89 11.31
CA ILE A 141 10.87 -14.64 10.99
C ILE A 141 11.15 -14.31 9.52
N CYS A 142 10.18 -13.76 8.81
CA CYS A 142 10.45 -13.01 7.59
C CYS A 142 9.82 -11.62 7.56
N SER A 143 10.41 -10.69 6.79
CA SER A 143 9.78 -9.40 6.46
C SER A 143 10.01 -9.02 5.00
N PHE A 144 9.00 -8.39 4.41
CA PHE A 144 9.01 -7.94 3.03
C PHE A 144 8.51 -6.51 2.95
N GLY A 145 9.24 -5.64 2.25
CA GLY A 145 8.62 -4.42 1.78
C GLY A 145 9.59 -3.40 1.21
N THR A 146 8.99 -2.31 0.74
CA THR A 146 9.73 -1.13 0.32
C THR A 146 10.24 -0.40 1.55
N ILE A 147 11.48 0.07 1.51
CA ILE A 147 12.02 0.87 2.59
C ILE A 147 11.54 2.32 2.47
N HIS A 148 10.84 2.75 3.50
CA HIS A 148 10.29 4.10 3.66
C HIS A 148 10.34 4.51 5.13
N SER A 149 10.23 5.81 5.39
CA SER A 149 10.07 6.37 6.75
C SER A 149 11.14 5.83 7.72
N ASP A 150 10.73 5.20 8.81
CA ASP A 150 11.51 4.60 9.90
C ASP A 150 11.68 3.07 9.79
N ARG A 151 11.12 2.45 8.73
CA ARG A 151 11.07 0.99 8.59
C ARG A 151 12.45 0.33 8.68
N TYR A 152 13.48 0.95 8.12
CA TYR A 152 14.84 0.41 8.16
C TYR A 152 15.36 0.33 9.61
N SER A 153 15.12 1.37 10.42
CA SER A 153 15.53 1.41 11.83
C SER A 153 14.94 0.24 12.64
N ILE A 154 13.64 0.01 12.47
CA ILE A 154 12.92 -1.10 13.12
C ILE A 154 13.48 -2.45 12.66
N LEU A 155 13.73 -2.62 11.36
CA LEU A 155 14.31 -3.85 10.82
C LEU A 155 15.71 -4.10 11.38
N THR A 156 16.56 -3.08 11.49
CA THR A 156 17.89 -3.21 12.10
C THR A 156 17.81 -3.67 13.55
N LYS A 157 16.86 -3.14 14.34
CA LYS A 157 16.59 -3.65 15.70
C LYS A 157 16.22 -5.13 15.69
N PHE A 158 15.32 -5.55 14.79
CA PHE A 158 14.94 -6.96 14.64
C PHE A 158 16.07 -7.87 14.20
N VAL A 159 16.94 -7.42 13.29
CA VAL A 159 18.13 -8.16 12.88
C VAL A 159 19.05 -8.39 14.08
N ASN A 160 19.29 -7.36 14.88
CA ASN A 160 20.13 -7.47 16.08
C ASN A 160 19.50 -8.37 17.15
N TYR A 161 18.20 -8.22 17.41
CA TYR A 161 17.46 -9.10 18.32
C TYR A 161 17.52 -10.56 17.86
N SER A 162 17.32 -10.81 16.56
CA SER A 162 17.34 -12.16 15.99
C SER A 162 18.72 -12.80 16.12
N LYS A 163 19.79 -12.05 15.85
CA LYS A 163 21.17 -12.52 16.05
C LYS A 163 21.46 -12.88 17.50
N LYS A 164 21.07 -12.02 18.46
CA LYS A 164 21.28 -12.25 19.89
C LYS A 164 20.54 -13.50 20.40
N ASN A 165 19.39 -13.83 19.80
CA ASN A 165 18.54 -14.95 20.19
C ASN A 165 18.67 -16.18 19.26
N ASN A 166 19.68 -16.21 18.39
CA ASN A 166 19.91 -17.30 17.44
C ASN A 166 18.70 -17.64 16.54
N LEU A 167 17.93 -16.61 16.13
CA LEU A 167 16.78 -16.72 15.25
C LEU A 167 17.19 -16.52 13.78
N LYS A 168 16.67 -17.37 12.90
CA LYS A 168 16.85 -17.25 11.45
C LYS A 168 15.88 -16.21 10.88
N PHE A 169 16.34 -14.99 10.71
CA PHE A 169 15.54 -13.89 10.16
C PHE A 169 15.84 -13.66 8.68
N TYR A 170 14.82 -13.80 7.83
CA TYR A 170 14.85 -13.38 6.44
C TYR A 170 14.26 -11.98 6.26
N PHE A 171 14.93 -11.09 5.56
CA PHE A 171 14.34 -9.81 5.17
C PHE A 171 14.58 -9.51 3.70
N PHE A 172 13.62 -8.81 3.11
CA PHE A 172 13.72 -8.29 1.76
C PHE A 172 13.44 -6.79 1.76
N ASN A 173 14.51 -6.01 1.70
CA ASN A 173 14.48 -4.55 1.74
C ASN A 173 14.52 -4.00 0.32
N PHE A 174 13.36 -3.65 -0.23
CA PHE A 174 13.28 -3.09 -1.57
C PHE A 174 13.49 -1.57 -1.58
N LEU A 175 14.31 -1.08 -2.51
CA LEU A 175 14.42 0.33 -2.88
C LEU A 175 14.16 0.48 -4.38
N GLN A 176 13.57 1.60 -4.79
CA GLN A 176 13.23 1.84 -6.20
C GLN A 176 14.45 2.07 -7.10
N GLY A 177 15.65 2.18 -6.53
CA GLY A 177 16.90 2.30 -7.26
C GLY A 177 18.07 2.61 -6.32
N LYS A 178 19.30 2.39 -6.79
CA LYS A 178 20.54 2.67 -6.02
C LYS A 178 20.64 4.13 -5.59
N PHE A 179 20.13 5.07 -6.40
CA PHE A 179 20.11 6.49 -6.05
C PHE A 179 19.32 6.77 -4.76
N MET A 180 18.24 6.03 -4.49
CA MET A 180 17.47 6.17 -3.24
C MET A 180 18.28 5.74 -2.01
N PHE A 181 19.12 4.70 -2.15
CA PHE A 181 20.00 4.25 -1.08
C PHE A 181 21.00 5.36 -0.71
N TYR A 182 21.69 5.93 -1.69
CA TYR A 182 22.66 7.00 -1.45
C TYR A 182 21.99 8.28 -0.91
N PHE A 183 20.81 8.63 -1.44
CA PHE A 183 20.01 9.73 -0.89
C PHE A 183 19.67 9.48 0.60
N TYR A 184 19.19 8.30 0.96
CA TYR A 184 18.91 7.95 2.36
C TYR A 184 20.16 7.93 3.23
N LYS A 185 21.31 7.51 2.71
CA LYS A 185 22.59 7.54 3.43
C LYS A 185 23.03 8.97 3.81
N ILE A 186 22.62 9.96 3.04
CA ILE A 186 22.87 11.38 3.31
C ILE A 186 21.85 11.94 4.31
N VAL A 187 20.56 11.67 4.10
CA VAL A 187 19.48 12.38 4.83
C VAL A 187 18.95 11.65 6.07
N LYS A 188 19.27 10.36 6.26
CA LYS A 188 18.77 9.55 7.38
C LYS A 188 19.91 9.00 8.22
N LYS A 189 19.92 9.35 9.52
CA LYS A 189 20.91 8.86 10.49
C LYS A 189 20.97 7.34 10.55
N ASP A 190 19.83 6.67 10.45
CA ASP A 190 19.76 5.20 10.53
C ASP A 190 20.48 4.51 9.36
N PHE A 191 20.68 5.21 8.23
CA PHE A 191 21.36 4.66 7.06
C PHE A 191 22.89 4.83 7.08
N LEU A 192 23.45 5.53 8.06
CA LEU A 192 24.90 5.78 8.12
C LEU A 192 25.71 4.47 8.10
N LYS A 193 25.24 3.46 8.84
CA LYS A 193 25.85 2.13 8.93
C LYS A 193 25.28 1.12 7.93
N ALA A 194 24.32 1.53 7.10
CA ALA A 194 23.67 0.62 6.15
C ALA A 194 24.64 0.19 5.05
N ASN A 195 24.67 -1.12 4.77
CA ASN A 195 25.35 -1.68 3.61
C ASN A 195 24.38 -1.79 2.43
N ILE A 196 24.83 -1.40 1.23
CA ILE A 196 24.01 -1.48 0.02
C ILE A 196 23.59 -2.92 -0.31
N SER A 197 24.36 -3.93 0.11
CA SER A 197 24.05 -5.35 -0.08
C SER A 197 22.83 -5.82 0.73
N GLU A 198 22.40 -5.05 1.74
CA GLU A 198 21.18 -5.33 2.50
C GLU A 198 19.90 -5.00 1.71
N PHE A 199 20.03 -4.38 0.53
CA PHE A 199 18.91 -3.88 -0.25
C PHE A 199 18.83 -4.56 -1.61
N SER A 200 17.60 -4.83 -2.04
CA SER A 200 17.29 -5.21 -3.42
C SER A 200 16.75 -4.01 -4.20
N PHE A 201 17.14 -3.92 -5.46
CA PHE A 201 16.65 -2.94 -6.42
C PHE A 201 15.74 -3.56 -7.48
N VAL A 202 15.53 -4.87 -7.41
CA VAL A 202 14.64 -5.64 -8.27
C VAL A 202 13.49 -6.17 -7.42
N LYS A 203 12.25 -5.98 -7.88
CA LYS A 203 11.06 -6.47 -7.19
C LYS A 203 11.04 -7.99 -7.21
N LYS A 204 10.60 -8.59 -6.10
CA LYS A 204 10.24 -10.01 -6.06
C LYS A 204 8.85 -10.22 -6.64
N ASN A 205 8.67 -11.34 -7.34
CA ASN A 205 7.34 -11.79 -7.76
C ASN A 205 6.55 -12.34 -6.56
N SER A 206 5.23 -12.42 -6.70
CA SER A 206 4.34 -12.89 -5.63
C SER A 206 4.63 -14.32 -5.19
N GLN A 207 4.96 -15.22 -6.12
CA GLN A 207 5.22 -16.63 -5.81
C GLN A 207 6.45 -16.82 -4.91
N GLU A 208 7.53 -16.09 -5.16
CA GLU A 208 8.73 -16.10 -4.31
C GLU A 208 8.46 -15.57 -2.90
N ILE A 209 7.66 -14.51 -2.81
CA ILE A 209 7.24 -13.90 -1.54
C ILE A 209 6.43 -14.93 -0.74
N ILE A 210 5.39 -15.51 -1.36
CA ILE A 210 4.54 -16.51 -0.74
C ILE A 210 5.37 -17.71 -0.29
N LYS A 211 6.24 -18.25 -1.17
CA LYS A 211 7.12 -19.37 -0.81
C LYS A 211 7.94 -19.07 0.45
N THR A 212 8.54 -17.88 0.54
CA THR A 212 9.34 -17.51 1.71
C THR A 212 8.50 -17.34 2.97
N ILE A 213 7.29 -16.79 2.85
CA ILE A 213 6.33 -16.70 3.97
C ILE A 213 5.93 -18.10 4.45
N LEU A 214 5.66 -19.01 3.53
CA LEU A 214 5.34 -20.40 3.83
C LEU A 214 6.52 -21.09 4.52
N ASP A 215 7.76 -20.80 4.10
CA ASP A 215 9.01 -21.25 4.70
C ASP A 215 9.36 -20.57 6.05
N SER A 216 8.54 -19.61 6.51
CA SER A 216 8.74 -18.87 7.75
C SER A 216 7.68 -19.19 8.81
N LYS A 217 8.07 -19.19 10.10
CA LYS A 217 7.13 -19.37 11.21
C LYS A 217 6.22 -18.16 11.40
N VAL A 218 6.80 -16.95 11.31
CA VAL A 218 6.13 -15.68 11.61
C VAL A 218 6.50 -14.63 10.57
N VAL A 219 5.58 -13.70 10.28
CA VAL A 219 5.84 -12.54 9.43
C VAL A 219 5.86 -11.26 10.26
N LEU A 220 6.92 -10.46 10.07
CA LEU A 220 7.02 -9.11 10.61
C LEU A 220 6.44 -8.09 9.63
N ASP A 221 5.34 -7.46 10.03
CA ASP A 221 4.67 -6.37 9.33
C ASP A 221 4.96 -5.01 9.98
N ILE A 222 5.31 -4.02 9.15
CA ILE A 222 5.66 -2.67 9.60
C ILE A 222 4.93 -1.69 8.68
N GLN A 223 3.85 -1.09 9.18
CA GLN A 223 3.08 -0.09 8.43
C GLN A 223 3.81 1.25 8.37
N HIS A 224 3.29 2.20 7.59
CA HIS A 224 3.77 3.57 7.62
C HIS A 224 3.35 4.27 8.94
N PRO A 225 4.19 5.10 9.59
CA PRO A 225 3.82 5.76 10.86
C PRO A 225 2.50 6.53 10.83
N ASN A 226 2.18 7.16 9.69
CA ASN A 226 0.96 7.95 9.50
C ASN A 226 -0.26 7.11 9.10
N GLN A 227 -0.11 5.79 8.94
CA GLN A 227 -1.18 4.89 8.54
C GLN A 227 -1.76 4.20 9.78
N THR A 228 -3.09 4.27 9.92
CA THR A 228 -3.82 3.57 10.98
C THR A 228 -4.48 2.29 10.49
N GLY A 229 -4.90 2.23 9.22
CA GLY A 229 -5.49 1.06 8.58
C GLY A 229 -4.52 -0.11 8.49
N LEU A 230 -5.03 -1.34 8.49
CA LEU A 230 -4.21 -2.54 8.35
C LEU A 230 -3.52 -2.62 6.98
N THR A 231 -2.34 -3.21 6.93
CA THR A 231 -1.62 -3.38 5.66
C THR A 231 -2.21 -4.56 4.87
N MET A 232 -1.97 -4.59 3.56
CA MET A 232 -2.21 -5.79 2.74
C MET A 232 -1.54 -7.02 3.34
N ARG A 233 -0.31 -6.87 3.87
CA ARG A 233 0.42 -7.98 4.47
C ARG A 233 -0.31 -8.58 5.66
N THR A 234 -0.91 -7.74 6.51
CA THR A 234 -1.73 -8.21 7.62
C THR A 234 -2.88 -9.07 7.11
N ILE A 235 -3.62 -8.60 6.11
CA ILE A 235 -4.78 -9.31 5.56
C ILE A 235 -4.38 -10.61 4.86
N GLU A 236 -3.32 -10.60 4.07
CA GLU A 236 -2.73 -11.79 3.43
C GLU A 236 -2.36 -12.88 4.44
N MET A 237 -1.86 -12.51 5.63
CA MET A 237 -1.47 -13.48 6.66
C MET A 237 -2.68 -14.13 7.33
N ILE A 238 -3.83 -13.46 7.35
CA ILE A 238 -5.10 -14.07 7.77
C ILE A 238 -5.45 -15.19 6.79
N GLY A 239 -5.43 -14.91 5.48
CA GLY A 239 -5.70 -15.92 4.45
C GLY A 239 -4.81 -17.15 4.57
N LEU A 240 -3.50 -16.93 4.80
CA LEU A 240 -2.53 -18.02 4.94
C LEU A 240 -2.52 -18.68 6.34
N ASN A 241 -3.33 -18.21 7.28
CA ASN A 241 -3.31 -18.64 8.68
C ASN A 241 -1.89 -18.56 9.30
N LYS A 242 -1.17 -17.47 9.01
CA LYS A 242 0.20 -17.23 9.49
C LYS A 242 0.23 -16.33 10.70
N LYS A 243 1.18 -16.60 11.61
CA LYS A 243 1.44 -15.74 12.76
C LYS A 243 2.06 -14.42 12.30
N ILE A 244 1.70 -13.33 12.99
CA ILE A 244 2.10 -11.97 12.65
C ILE A 244 2.77 -11.32 13.85
N ILE A 245 3.88 -10.63 13.62
CA ILE A 245 4.39 -9.58 14.50
C ILE A 245 4.12 -8.26 13.78
N THR A 246 3.45 -7.31 14.41
CA THR A 246 3.09 -6.05 13.75
C THR A 246 3.33 -4.83 14.63
N THR A 247 3.68 -3.71 14.01
CA THR A 247 3.67 -2.38 14.67
C THR A 247 2.30 -1.69 14.58
N ASN A 248 1.30 -2.32 13.96
CA ASN A 248 -0.03 -1.74 13.79
C ASN A 248 -0.96 -2.13 14.96
N ASN A 249 -1.06 -1.23 15.95
CA ASN A 249 -1.92 -1.45 17.10
C ASN A 249 -3.42 -1.47 16.76
N SER A 250 -3.85 -0.87 15.65
CA SER A 250 -5.27 -0.86 15.24
C SER A 250 -5.85 -2.25 15.01
N ILE A 251 -4.99 -3.27 14.83
CA ILE A 251 -5.39 -4.67 14.62
C ILE A 251 -6.24 -5.22 15.77
N VAL A 252 -6.13 -4.69 16.99
CA VAL A 252 -6.96 -5.11 18.14
C VAL A 252 -8.45 -4.85 17.93
N ASN A 253 -8.80 -3.93 17.02
CA ASN A 253 -10.19 -3.52 16.76
C ASN A 253 -10.88 -4.36 15.66
N TYR A 254 -10.25 -5.47 15.25
CA TYR A 254 -10.74 -6.38 14.22
C TYR A 254 -11.15 -7.71 14.85
N ASP A 255 -12.22 -8.30 14.34
CA ASP A 255 -12.84 -9.54 14.83
C ASP A 255 -11.91 -10.76 14.82
N PHE A 256 -10.97 -10.82 13.87
CA PHE A 256 -9.97 -11.89 13.77
C PHE A 256 -8.78 -11.72 14.72
N TYR A 257 -8.71 -10.66 15.52
CA TYR A 257 -7.58 -10.45 16.42
C TYR A 257 -7.46 -11.58 17.45
N ASN A 258 -6.28 -12.20 17.51
CA ASN A 258 -5.97 -13.24 18.48
C ASN A 258 -4.53 -13.08 18.96
N LYS A 259 -4.35 -12.75 20.25
CA LYS A 259 -3.05 -12.57 20.90
C LYS A 259 -2.11 -13.78 20.80
N ASN A 260 -2.63 -14.99 20.56
CA ASN A 260 -1.81 -16.20 20.40
C ASN A 260 -1.17 -16.31 19.00
N ASN A 261 -1.71 -15.56 18.02
CA ASN A 261 -1.25 -15.54 16.63
C ASN A 261 -0.69 -14.19 16.20
N ILE A 262 -1.07 -13.11 16.88
CA ILE A 262 -0.71 -11.74 16.55
C ILE A 262 -0.01 -11.11 17.76
N LEU A 263 1.28 -10.83 17.61
CA LEU A 263 2.05 -10.06 18.56
C LEU A 263 2.14 -8.61 18.07
N ILE A 264 1.69 -7.67 18.90
CA ILE A 264 1.86 -6.24 18.65
C ILE A 264 3.15 -5.80 19.33
N ILE A 265 3.95 -5.03 18.62
CA ILE A 265 5.19 -4.45 19.13
C ILE A 265 5.14 -2.93 19.06
N ASP A 266 5.82 -2.31 20.02
CA ASP A 266 6.01 -0.87 19.99
C ASP A 266 7.03 -0.51 18.90
N ARG A 267 6.68 0.50 18.10
CA ARG A 267 7.54 1.05 17.05
C ARG A 267 8.81 1.70 17.63
N HIS A 268 8.71 2.24 18.84
CA HIS A 268 9.77 3.04 19.46
C HIS A 268 10.69 2.24 20.38
N ASN A 269 10.24 1.08 20.88
CA ASN A 269 10.99 0.24 21.81
C ASN A 269 11.49 -1.03 21.11
#